data_AF-Q2U906-F1
#
_entry.id   AF-Q2U906-F1
#
_cell.length_a   1.000
_cell.length_b   1.000
_cell.length_c   1.000
_cell.angle_alpha   90.00
_cell.angle_beta   90.00
_cell.angle_gamma   90.00
#
_symmetry.space_group_name_H-M   'P 1'
#
loop_
_entity.id
_entity.type
_entity.pdbx_description
1 polymer ?
#
loop_
_entity_poly.entity_id
_entity_poly.type
_entity_poly.pdbx_seq_one_letter_code
_entity_poly.pdbx_strand_id
1 'polypeptide(L)'
;MFRQYSNFISHKRRRSKSTSRVLSVAQSEAASDAPTVNEPIEIWTHSQPIDAATQQQNGCFTTLTARIHKYDHVAQRGSDRFLEDLTATLDSEEAKSKSSYLTSPVGNYASFLYPECMPERLELVAYLTELGNVHDDHTDSKNTPAADKPEELVESPRAEARKKLLEKVTGELTDKDGLEIIDCYRSNWLVTPDVPTADNCANLDDYVARRRLNAGIE
;
A
#
# COMPACT_ATOMS: atom_id res chain seq x y z
N MET A 1 -11.33 4.96 -31.95
CA MET A 1 -12.69 4.81 -31.40
C MET A 1 -12.88 3.37 -30.98
N PHE A 2 -12.73 3.04 -29.70
CA PHE A 2 -13.46 1.93 -29.07
C PHE A 2 -13.58 2.25 -27.57
N ARG A 3 -14.81 2.55 -27.18
CA ARG A 3 -15.30 2.59 -25.81
C ARG A 3 -15.53 1.14 -25.35
N GLN A 4 -15.51 0.96 -24.03
CA GLN A 4 -16.16 -0.08 -23.23
C GLN A 4 -15.18 -0.96 -22.46
N TYR A 5 -14.78 -0.49 -21.28
CA TYR A 5 -14.85 -1.25 -20.02
C TYR A 5 -14.88 -0.22 -18.88
N SER A 6 -16.02 0.45 -18.72
CA SER A 6 -16.22 1.50 -17.71
C SER A 6 -17.56 1.34 -16.99
N ASN A 7 -18.07 0.12 -16.85
CA ASN A 7 -19.41 -0.11 -16.34
C ASN A 7 -19.47 -1.30 -15.37
N PHE A 8 -18.65 -1.35 -14.33
CA PHE A 8 -18.94 -2.20 -13.15
C PHE A 8 -18.39 -1.66 -11.83
N ILE A 9 -18.36 -0.34 -11.61
CA ILE A 9 -18.29 0.21 -10.24
C ILE A 9 -19.25 1.39 -10.15
N SER A 10 -20.47 1.12 -9.69
CA SER A 10 -21.43 2.14 -9.29
C SER A 10 -20.87 2.86 -8.05
N HIS A 11 -20.20 3.99 -8.26
CA HIS A 11 -19.88 4.93 -7.18
C HIS A 11 -21.18 5.50 -6.60
N LYS A 12 -21.69 4.89 -5.52
CA LYS A 12 -22.59 5.60 -4.60
C LYS A 12 -21.76 6.62 -3.81
N ARG A 13 -21.49 7.77 -4.44
CA ARG A 13 -21.02 8.98 -3.75
C ARG A 13 -22.07 9.37 -2.71
N ARG A 14 -21.82 9.07 -1.44
CA ARG A 14 -22.59 9.64 -0.33
C ARG A 14 -22.17 11.11 -0.19
N ARG A 15 -22.84 12.00 -0.93
CA ARG A 15 -22.76 13.45 -0.71
C ARG A 15 -23.24 13.76 0.71
N SER A 16 -22.30 13.94 1.64
CA SER A 16 -22.60 14.58 2.91
C SER A 16 -22.93 16.05 2.61
N LYS A 17 -24.18 16.45 2.83
CA LYS A 17 -24.57 17.86 2.78
C LYS A 17 -23.95 18.55 4.00
N SER A 18 -22.83 19.23 3.80
CA SER A 18 -22.33 20.22 4.75
C SER A 18 -23.32 21.38 4.79
N THR A 19 -24.21 21.38 5.79
CA THR A 19 -24.95 22.57 6.19
C THR A 19 -24.04 23.41 7.07
N SER A 20 -23.42 24.42 6.49
CA SER A 20 -22.72 25.50 7.19
C SER A 20 -23.74 26.30 8.00
N ARG A 21 -23.91 25.93 9.27
CA ARG A 21 -24.66 26.71 10.26
C ARG A 21 -23.66 27.63 10.95
N VAL A 22 -23.67 28.91 10.59
CA VAL A 22 -22.96 29.97 11.31
C VAL A 22 -23.58 30.05 12.71
N LEU A 23 -22.84 29.59 13.73
CA LEU A 23 -23.22 29.76 15.13
C LEU A 23 -22.71 31.12 15.59
N SER A 24 -23.66 32.00 15.88
CA SER A 24 -23.46 33.33 16.45
C SER A 24 -22.74 33.26 17.79
N VAL A 25 -21.76 34.16 17.98
CA VAL A 25 -21.06 34.39 19.23
C VAL A 25 -22.06 34.86 20.29
N ALA A 26 -22.23 34.05 21.34
CA ALA A 26 -22.79 34.50 22.62
C ALA A 26 -21.68 34.38 23.68
N GLN A 27 -21.46 35.47 24.41
CA GLN A 27 -20.42 35.59 25.43
C GLN A 27 -20.84 34.93 26.76
N SER A 28 -19.83 34.29 27.37
CA SER A 28 -19.56 34.13 28.81
C SER A 28 -20.32 33.08 29.61
N GLU A 29 -19.57 32.12 30.15
CA GLU A 29 -19.41 31.92 31.60
C GLU A 29 -18.04 31.29 31.89
N ALA A 30 -17.38 31.72 32.98
CA ALA A 30 -16.06 31.24 33.37
C ALA A 30 -16.15 29.82 33.92
N ALA A 31 -15.58 28.85 33.20
CA ALA A 31 -15.52 27.46 33.64
C ALA A 31 -14.47 27.30 34.75
N SER A 32 -14.94 26.75 35.87
CA SER A 32 -14.19 26.30 37.05
C SER A 32 -12.92 25.53 36.67
N ASP A 33 -11.80 25.84 37.36
CA ASP A 33 -10.54 25.09 37.31
C ASP A 33 -10.77 23.62 37.70
N ALA A 34 -10.97 22.76 36.69
CA ALA A 34 -10.81 21.33 36.83
C ALA A 34 -9.32 21.00 36.61
N PRO A 35 -8.70 20.15 37.44
CA PRO A 35 -7.31 19.76 37.26
C PRO A 35 -7.17 19.04 35.90
N THR A 36 -6.47 19.67 34.98
CA THR A 36 -6.09 19.06 33.70
C THR A 36 -5.02 18.03 33.97
N VAL A 37 -5.44 16.78 34.16
CA VAL A 37 -4.54 15.61 34.04
C VAL A 37 -4.15 15.52 32.56
N ASN A 38 -3.14 16.31 32.18
CA ASN A 38 -2.44 16.13 30.91
C ASN A 38 -1.49 14.95 31.08
N GLU A 39 -2.04 13.73 31.11
CA GLU A 39 -1.22 12.56 30.80
C GLU A 39 -0.68 12.77 29.38
N PRO A 40 0.65 12.69 29.17
CA PRO A 40 1.21 12.82 27.84
C PRO A 40 0.63 11.69 26.98
N ILE A 41 -0.13 12.08 25.96
CA ILE A 41 -0.64 11.14 24.96
C ILE A 41 0.59 10.44 24.37
N GLU A 42 0.71 9.13 24.61
CA GLU A 42 1.74 8.33 23.96
C GLU A 42 1.33 8.15 22.50
N ILE A 43 1.86 9.02 21.63
CA ILE A 43 1.50 9.09 20.21
C ILE A 43 1.99 7.84 19.44
N TRP A 44 2.98 7.12 19.99
CA TRP A 44 3.67 6.02 19.33
C TRP A 44 3.67 4.76 20.20
N THR A 45 2.73 3.87 19.95
CA THR A 45 2.51 2.67 20.77
C THR A 45 3.30 1.49 20.22
N HIS A 46 3.34 1.32 18.91
CA HIS A 46 3.81 0.08 18.27
C HIS A 46 5.19 0.21 17.62
N SER A 47 5.77 1.40 17.50
CA SER A 47 7.11 1.60 16.93
C SER A 47 8.14 2.18 17.88
N GLN A 48 9.40 2.08 17.47
CA GLN A 48 10.54 2.74 18.08
C GLN A 48 11.32 3.54 17.02
N PRO A 49 11.96 4.67 17.41
CA PRO A 49 12.82 5.40 16.50
C PRO A 49 14.03 4.55 16.12
N ILE A 50 14.48 4.67 14.87
CA ILE A 50 15.76 4.11 14.43
C ILE A 50 16.87 5.02 14.97
N ASP A 51 18.02 4.43 15.28
CA ASP A 51 19.19 5.15 15.73
C ASP A 51 19.58 6.29 14.76
N ALA A 52 19.78 7.49 15.32
CA ALA A 52 20.05 8.70 14.55
C ALA A 52 21.42 8.67 13.86
N ALA A 53 22.41 7.97 14.44
CA ALA A 53 23.72 7.82 13.80
C ALA A 53 23.60 6.96 12.54
N THR A 54 22.80 5.90 12.59
CA THR A 54 22.44 5.07 11.42
C THR A 54 21.72 5.88 10.34
N GLN A 55 20.83 6.80 10.71
CA GLN A 55 20.11 7.66 9.75
C GLN A 55 21.03 8.66 9.04
N GLN A 56 21.96 9.29 9.77
CA GLN A 56 22.88 10.29 9.23
C GLN A 56 23.95 9.67 8.30
N GLN A 57 24.41 8.46 8.59
CA GLN A 57 25.36 7.74 7.73
C GLN A 57 24.81 7.44 6.34
N ASN A 58 23.49 7.31 6.20
CA ASN A 58 22.83 6.94 4.95
C ASN A 58 22.45 8.16 4.06
N GLY A 59 22.87 9.37 4.43
CA GLY A 59 22.58 10.58 3.64
C GLY A 59 21.09 10.91 3.54
N CYS A 60 20.31 10.53 4.56
CA CYS A 60 18.86 10.72 4.58
C CYS A 60 18.51 12.22 4.49
N PHE A 61 17.66 12.59 3.53
CA PHE A 61 17.35 14.00 3.21
C PHE A 61 16.22 14.60 4.06
N THR A 62 15.69 13.83 5.02
CA THR A 62 14.56 14.26 5.86
C THR A 62 15.01 14.58 7.29
N THR A 63 14.32 15.55 7.91
CA THR A 63 14.46 15.85 9.34
C THR A 63 13.50 15.03 10.21
N LEU A 64 12.62 14.23 9.60
CA LEU A 64 11.70 13.36 10.32
C LEU A 64 12.43 12.11 10.80
N THR A 65 12.25 11.77 12.08
CA THR A 65 12.81 10.54 12.66
C THR A 65 12.09 9.33 12.07
N ALA A 66 12.81 8.52 11.29
CA ALA A 66 12.30 7.23 10.84
C ALA A 66 12.11 6.28 12.03
N ARG A 67 11.05 5.49 11.99
CA ARG A 67 10.66 4.56 13.04
C ARG A 67 10.45 3.17 12.44
N ILE A 68 10.73 2.15 13.23
CA ILE A 68 10.49 0.74 12.89
C ILE A 68 9.47 0.17 13.87
N HIS A 69 8.56 -0.66 13.37
CA HIS A 69 7.64 -1.39 14.21
C HIS A 69 8.39 -2.30 15.21
N LYS A 70 7.98 -2.30 16.48
CA LYS A 70 8.60 -3.11 17.57
C LYS A 70 8.53 -4.61 17.30
N TYR A 71 7.51 -5.03 16.54
CA TYR A 71 7.27 -6.41 16.13
C TYR A 71 7.72 -6.70 14.69
N ASP A 72 8.89 -6.21 14.27
CA ASP A 72 9.41 -6.40 12.91
C ASP A 72 9.40 -7.87 12.42
N HIS A 73 9.69 -8.81 13.32
CA HIS A 73 9.62 -10.25 13.04
C HIS A 73 8.21 -10.73 12.60
N VAL A 74 7.14 -10.03 12.98
CA VAL A 74 5.77 -10.32 12.52
C VAL A 74 5.58 -9.89 11.06
N ALA A 75 6.14 -8.75 10.67
CA ALA A 75 6.16 -8.34 9.27
C ALA A 75 7.01 -9.32 8.43
N GLN A 76 8.18 -9.73 8.95
CA GLN A 76 9.03 -10.71 8.28
C GLN A 76 8.30 -12.04 8.08
N ARG A 77 7.59 -12.53 9.10
CA ARG A 77 6.76 -13.74 8.98
C ARG A 77 5.70 -13.62 7.88
N GLY A 78 5.10 -12.44 7.71
CA GLY A 78 4.15 -12.18 6.62
C GLY A 78 4.81 -12.26 5.25
N SER A 79 6.00 -11.69 5.08
CA SER A 79 6.81 -11.81 3.87
C SER A 79 7.23 -13.25 3.56
N ASP A 80 7.70 -13.98 4.57
CA ASP A 80 8.13 -15.38 4.43
C ASP A 80 6.96 -16.26 3.98
N ARG A 81 5.81 -16.11 4.66
CA ARG A 81 4.57 -16.80 4.31
C ARG A 81 4.12 -16.48 2.88
N PHE A 82 4.24 -15.23 2.44
CA PHE A 82 3.93 -14.86 1.06
C PHE A 82 4.83 -15.60 0.05
N LEU A 83 6.13 -15.69 0.30
CA LEU A 83 7.06 -16.40 -0.60
C LEU A 83 6.76 -17.90 -0.67
N GLU A 84 6.43 -18.52 0.46
CA GLU A 84 6.00 -19.92 0.51
C GLU A 84 4.74 -20.14 -0.33
N ASP A 85 3.73 -19.30 -0.14
CA ASP A 85 2.47 -19.35 -0.88
C ASP A 85 2.66 -19.10 -2.38
N LEU A 86 3.49 -18.12 -2.75
CA LEU A 86 3.83 -17.81 -4.13
C LEU A 86 4.54 -18.99 -4.79
N THR A 87 5.49 -19.62 -4.08
CA THR A 87 6.24 -20.79 -4.57
C THR A 87 5.35 -22.03 -4.70
N ALA A 88 4.36 -22.19 -3.83
CA ALA A 88 3.37 -23.26 -3.97
C ALA A 88 2.39 -23.01 -5.14
N THR A 89 2.17 -21.74 -5.50
CA THR A 89 1.20 -21.35 -6.55
C THR A 89 1.82 -21.32 -7.94
N LEU A 90 3.08 -20.89 -8.07
CA LEU A 90 3.84 -20.89 -9.31
C LEU A 90 4.70 -22.15 -9.37
N ASP A 91 4.56 -22.99 -10.40
CA ASP A 91 5.32 -24.24 -10.54
C ASP A 91 6.86 -23.99 -10.54
N SER A 92 7.40 -24.07 -9.34
CA SER A 92 8.76 -24.19 -8.79
C SER A 92 9.96 -23.49 -9.46
N GLU A 93 10.13 -23.42 -10.78
CA GLU A 93 11.39 -22.89 -11.36
C GLU A 93 11.43 -21.36 -11.42
N GLU A 94 10.29 -20.69 -11.66
CA GLU A 94 10.20 -19.23 -11.68
C GLU A 94 10.10 -18.60 -10.28
N ALA A 95 9.66 -19.37 -9.29
CA ALA A 95 9.45 -18.90 -7.92
C ALA A 95 10.69 -19.06 -7.01
N LYS A 96 11.53 -20.07 -7.26
CA LYS A 96 12.69 -20.43 -6.42
C LYS A 96 13.77 -19.35 -6.30
N SER A 97 13.75 -18.32 -7.14
CA SER A 97 14.85 -17.33 -7.22
C SER A 97 14.54 -15.97 -6.60
N LYS A 98 13.35 -15.73 -6.04
CA LYS A 98 12.99 -14.37 -5.58
C LYS A 98 13.12 -14.23 -4.07
N SER A 99 14.07 -13.41 -3.64
CA SER A 99 14.07 -12.81 -2.31
C SER A 99 12.83 -11.93 -2.16
N SER A 100 12.32 -11.81 -0.94
CA SER A 100 11.22 -10.91 -0.61
C SER A 100 11.55 -9.48 -1.04
N TYR A 101 10.57 -8.78 -1.62
CA TYR A 101 10.76 -7.38 -2.03
C TYR A 101 10.93 -6.47 -0.81
N LEU A 102 10.33 -6.87 0.32
CA LEU A 102 10.40 -6.13 1.58
C LEU A 102 11.63 -6.46 2.42
N THR A 103 12.55 -7.29 1.92
CA THR A 103 13.78 -7.61 2.65
C THR A 103 14.70 -6.39 2.71
N SER A 104 15.14 -6.00 3.91
CA SER A 104 16.22 -5.02 4.06
C SER A 104 17.17 -5.40 5.21
N PRO A 105 18.44 -4.94 5.18
CA PRO A 105 19.43 -5.25 6.22
C PRO A 105 19.06 -4.73 7.63
N VAL A 106 18.14 -3.77 7.72
CA VAL A 106 17.77 -3.08 8.97
C VAL A 106 16.38 -3.46 9.46
N GLY A 107 15.71 -4.41 8.79
CA GLY A 107 14.36 -4.85 9.10
C GLY A 107 13.49 -4.97 7.84
N ASN A 108 12.31 -5.54 8.00
CA ASN A 108 11.34 -5.69 6.93
C ASN A 108 10.77 -4.33 6.52
N TYR A 109 10.65 -4.06 5.22
CA TYR A 109 10.23 -2.77 4.69
C TYR A 109 8.82 -2.36 5.15
N ALA A 110 7.90 -3.33 5.34
CA ALA A 110 6.56 -3.04 5.86
C ALA A 110 6.60 -2.47 7.29
N SER A 111 7.58 -2.85 8.12
CA SER A 111 7.75 -2.31 9.48
C SER A 111 8.10 -0.82 9.50
N PHE A 112 8.62 -0.28 8.39
CA PHE A 112 8.91 1.15 8.22
C PHE A 112 7.75 1.89 7.55
N LEU A 113 7.01 1.24 6.67
CA LEU A 113 5.82 1.81 6.01
C LEU A 113 4.64 1.94 6.98
N TYR A 114 4.47 0.96 7.86
CA TYR A 114 3.34 0.86 8.78
C TYR A 114 3.81 0.74 10.25
N PRO A 115 4.58 1.72 10.76
CA PRO A 115 5.22 1.63 12.07
C PRO A 115 4.21 1.59 13.23
N GLU A 116 3.01 2.14 13.04
CA GLU A 116 1.92 2.11 14.03
C GLU A 116 0.77 1.18 13.60
N CYS A 117 1.04 0.19 12.74
CA CYS A 117 0.08 -0.87 12.48
C CYS A 117 -0.27 -1.60 13.78
N MET A 118 -1.52 -2.05 13.91
CA MET A 118 -1.87 -2.96 15.00
C MET A 118 -1.05 -4.25 14.85
N PRO A 119 -0.34 -4.73 15.89
CA PRO A 119 0.57 -5.88 15.78
C PRO A 119 -0.09 -7.13 15.19
N GLU A 120 -1.36 -7.38 15.51
CA GLU A 120 -2.16 -8.50 15.01
C GLU A 120 -2.51 -8.40 13.51
N ARG A 121 -2.37 -7.22 12.90
CA ARG A 121 -2.60 -6.98 11.46
C ARG A 121 -1.32 -6.84 10.65
N LEU A 122 -0.18 -6.66 11.32
CA LEU A 122 1.08 -6.38 10.65
C LEU A 122 1.50 -7.51 9.68
N GLU A 123 1.26 -8.76 10.05
CA GLU A 123 1.55 -9.92 9.19
C GLU A 123 0.76 -9.87 7.87
N LEU A 124 -0.54 -9.61 7.97
CA LEU A 124 -1.43 -9.47 6.82
C LEU A 124 -1.01 -8.30 5.92
N VAL A 125 -0.70 -7.15 6.53
CA VAL A 125 -0.29 -5.95 5.80
C VAL A 125 1.04 -6.18 5.07
N ALA A 126 2.00 -6.84 5.70
CA ALA A 126 3.26 -7.22 5.06
C ALA A 126 3.02 -8.17 3.89
N TYR A 127 2.19 -9.21 4.07
CA TYR A 127 1.80 -10.15 3.01
C TYR A 127 1.16 -9.44 1.81
N LEU A 128 0.19 -8.55 2.05
CA LEU A 128 -0.48 -7.78 1.00
C LEU A 128 0.48 -6.81 0.31
N THR A 129 1.46 -6.26 1.03
CA THR A 129 2.46 -5.38 0.45
C THR A 129 3.41 -6.15 -0.48
N GLU A 130 3.82 -7.37 -0.13
CA GLU A 130 4.54 -8.25 -1.07
C GLU A 130 3.70 -8.56 -2.32
N LEU A 131 2.45 -8.97 -2.12
CA LEU A 131 1.49 -9.26 -3.20
C LEU A 131 1.28 -8.06 -4.14
N GLY A 132 1.34 -6.84 -3.60
CA GLY A 132 1.26 -5.60 -4.35
C GLY A 132 2.41 -5.40 -5.33
N ASN A 133 3.60 -5.90 -4.99
CA ASN A 133 4.81 -5.83 -5.79
C ASN A 133 4.95 -6.99 -6.80
N VAL A 134 4.02 -7.95 -6.80
CA VAL A 134 3.92 -8.95 -7.86
C VAL A 134 3.32 -8.29 -9.10
N HIS A 135 4.20 -7.89 -10.01
CA HIS A 135 3.82 -7.40 -11.33
C HIS A 135 4.13 -8.42 -12.41
N ASP A 136 3.34 -8.37 -13.48
CA ASP A 136 3.60 -9.11 -14.71
C ASP A 136 4.81 -8.46 -15.41
N ASP A 137 5.81 -9.26 -15.82
CA ASP A 137 7.02 -8.78 -16.53
C ASP A 137 6.71 -8.05 -17.85
N HIS A 138 5.44 -7.99 -18.26
CA HIS A 138 4.99 -7.25 -19.43
C HIS A 138 5.16 -5.73 -19.29
N THR A 139 5.35 -5.19 -18.08
CA THR A 139 5.65 -3.76 -17.92
C THR A 139 7.08 -3.39 -18.33
N ASP A 140 8.02 -4.35 -18.32
CA ASP A 140 9.44 -4.10 -18.60
C ASP A 140 9.92 -4.63 -19.97
N SER A 141 9.12 -5.42 -20.70
CA SER A 141 9.50 -5.97 -22.02
C SER A 141 9.28 -4.99 -23.21
N LYS A 142 9.36 -3.67 -22.97
CA LYS A 142 9.27 -2.65 -24.03
C LYS A 142 10.47 -2.59 -25.00
N ASN A 143 11.30 -3.64 -25.05
CA ASN A 143 12.38 -3.78 -26.05
C ASN A 143 12.07 -4.81 -27.15
N THR A 144 10.86 -5.36 -27.20
CA THR A 144 10.47 -6.26 -28.30
C THR A 144 9.77 -5.45 -29.41
N PRO A 145 10.30 -5.42 -30.64
CA PRO A 145 9.68 -4.67 -31.74
C PRO A 145 8.28 -5.23 -32.02
N ALA A 146 7.31 -4.33 -32.09
CA ALA A 146 5.88 -4.61 -32.24
C ALA A 146 5.61 -5.66 -33.33
N ALA A 147 5.06 -6.81 -32.92
CA ALA A 147 4.45 -7.76 -33.84
C ALA A 147 2.96 -7.43 -33.97
N ASP A 148 2.54 -7.09 -35.21
CA ASP A 148 1.18 -6.75 -35.63
C ASP A 148 0.19 -7.94 -35.53
N LYS A 149 -0.09 -8.46 -34.32
CA LYS A 149 -1.22 -9.37 -34.11
C LYS A 149 -1.98 -9.01 -32.83
N PRO A 150 -3.32 -9.07 -32.84
CA PRO A 150 -4.10 -9.07 -31.62
C PRO A 150 -3.83 -10.41 -30.92
N GLU A 151 -2.80 -10.46 -30.09
CA GLU A 151 -2.55 -11.57 -29.20
C GLU A 151 -3.75 -11.65 -28.24
N GLU A 152 -4.40 -12.81 -28.20
CA GLU A 152 -5.34 -13.14 -27.12
C GLU A 152 -4.63 -12.82 -25.80
N LEU A 153 -5.29 -12.05 -24.93
CA LEU A 153 -4.80 -11.74 -23.58
C LEU A 153 -4.75 -13.04 -22.78
N VAL A 154 -3.69 -13.83 -22.96
CA VAL A 154 -3.37 -14.94 -22.10
C VAL A 154 -2.95 -14.33 -20.77
N GLU A 155 -3.79 -14.48 -19.73
CA GLU A 155 -3.43 -14.07 -18.38
C GLU A 155 -2.10 -14.73 -18.00
N SER A 156 -1.14 -13.92 -17.56
CA SER A 156 0.16 -14.45 -17.20
C SER A 156 0.01 -15.37 -15.96
N PRO A 157 0.91 -16.37 -15.79
CA PRO A 157 0.92 -17.19 -14.58
C PRO A 157 1.02 -16.36 -13.28
N ARG A 158 1.61 -15.16 -13.35
CA ARG A 158 1.73 -14.24 -12.20
C ARG A 158 0.45 -13.48 -11.91
N ALA A 159 -0.29 -13.05 -12.93
CA ALA A 159 -1.61 -12.48 -12.76
C ALA A 159 -2.57 -13.49 -12.11
N GLU A 160 -2.54 -14.74 -12.58
CA GLU A 160 -3.33 -15.82 -12.00
C GLU A 160 -2.91 -16.14 -10.57
N ALA A 161 -1.61 -16.23 -10.29
CA ALA A 161 -1.10 -16.42 -8.95
C ALA A 161 -1.51 -15.28 -8.01
N ARG A 162 -1.35 -14.02 -8.42
CA ARG A 162 -1.74 -12.85 -7.63
C ARG A 162 -3.23 -12.89 -7.28
N LYS A 163 -4.09 -13.28 -8.22
CA LYS A 163 -5.53 -13.44 -7.98
C LYS A 163 -5.81 -14.56 -6.98
N LYS A 164 -5.22 -15.75 -7.16
CA LYS A 164 -5.38 -16.89 -6.24
C LYS A 164 -4.95 -16.56 -4.82
N LEU A 165 -3.80 -15.89 -4.66
CA LEU A 165 -3.27 -15.49 -3.37
C LEU A 165 -4.15 -14.42 -2.69
N LEU A 166 -4.66 -13.47 -3.47
CA LEU A 166 -5.61 -12.48 -2.96
C LEU A 166 -6.93 -13.11 -2.49
N GLU A 167 -7.46 -14.07 -3.24
CA GLU A 167 -8.68 -14.79 -2.87
C GLU A 167 -8.46 -15.62 -1.60
N LYS A 168 -7.31 -16.32 -1.50
CA LYS A 168 -6.92 -17.08 -0.30
C LYS A 168 -6.91 -16.19 0.94
N VAL A 169 -6.16 -15.08 0.91
CA VAL A 169 -6.03 -14.20 2.09
C VAL A 169 -7.34 -13.50 2.42
N THR A 170 -8.16 -13.15 1.42
CA THR A 170 -9.51 -12.59 1.67
C THR A 170 -10.39 -13.60 2.41
N GLY A 171 -10.32 -14.89 2.05
CA GLY A 171 -11.12 -15.94 2.69
C GLY A 171 -10.76 -16.21 4.15
N GLU A 172 -9.57 -15.82 4.59
CA GLU A 172 -9.12 -15.95 5.98
C GLU A 172 -9.61 -14.80 6.88
N LEU A 173 -10.07 -13.71 6.27
CA LEU A 173 -10.56 -12.53 6.98
C LEU A 173 -12.04 -12.68 7.29
N THR A 174 -12.38 -12.60 8.57
CA THR A 174 -13.75 -12.74 9.07
C THR A 174 -14.27 -11.48 9.73
N ASP A 175 -13.38 -10.53 10.04
CA ASP A 175 -13.72 -9.26 10.65
C ASP A 175 -13.88 -8.14 9.61
N LYS A 176 -14.72 -7.16 9.97
CA LYS A 176 -15.08 -6.03 9.10
C LYS A 176 -13.87 -5.19 8.71
N ASP A 177 -12.88 -5.05 9.60
CA ASP A 177 -11.76 -4.17 9.36
C ASP A 177 -10.71 -4.81 8.45
N GLY A 178 -10.53 -6.13 8.53
CA GLY A 178 -9.77 -6.91 7.55
C GLY A 178 -10.33 -6.75 6.14
N LEU A 179 -11.66 -6.76 5.99
CA LEU A 179 -12.31 -6.51 4.70
C LEU A 179 -12.06 -5.07 4.19
N GLU A 180 -12.01 -4.07 5.07
CA GLU A 180 -11.66 -2.69 4.68
C GLU A 180 -10.22 -2.57 4.17
N ILE A 181 -9.26 -3.31 4.76
CA ILE A 181 -7.88 -3.38 4.26
C ILE A 181 -7.83 -3.97 2.85
N ILE A 182 -8.59 -5.04 2.59
CA ILE A 182 -8.69 -5.65 1.26
C ILE A 182 -9.35 -4.70 0.26
N ASP A 183 -10.40 -3.99 0.66
CA ASP A 183 -11.06 -3.02 -0.22
C ASP A 183 -10.11 -1.88 -0.61
N CYS A 184 -9.33 -1.35 0.34
CA CYS A 184 -8.30 -0.34 0.07
C CYS A 184 -7.22 -0.89 -0.86
N TYR A 185 -6.78 -2.12 -0.64
CA TYR A 185 -5.80 -2.78 -1.49
C TYR A 185 -6.31 -2.95 -2.92
N ARG A 186 -7.57 -3.38 -3.10
CA ARG A 186 -8.20 -3.52 -4.42
C ARG A 186 -8.39 -2.20 -5.14
N SER A 187 -8.82 -1.16 -4.45
CA SER A 187 -9.13 0.14 -5.08
C SER A 187 -7.88 0.93 -5.46
N ASN A 188 -6.78 0.77 -4.70
CA ASN A 188 -5.61 1.64 -4.84
C ASN A 188 -4.39 0.91 -5.41
N TRP A 189 -4.11 -0.32 -4.98
CA TRP A 189 -2.87 -1.03 -5.32
C TRP A 189 -3.02 -2.04 -6.46
N LEU A 190 -4.22 -2.57 -6.69
CA LEU A 190 -4.51 -3.44 -7.84
C LEU A 190 -4.89 -2.65 -9.09
N VAL A 191 -5.35 -1.42 -8.93
CA VAL A 191 -5.55 -0.51 -10.05
C VAL A 191 -4.17 0.03 -10.41
N THR A 192 -3.63 -0.41 -11.54
CA THR A 192 -2.35 0.10 -12.06
C THR A 192 -2.64 1.08 -13.19
N PRO A 193 -2.76 2.40 -12.93
CA PRO A 193 -2.78 3.40 -14.00
C PRO A 193 -1.55 3.26 -14.88
N ASP A 194 -1.67 3.59 -16.16
CA ASP A 194 -0.53 3.61 -17.09
C ASP A 194 0.66 4.36 -16.48
N VAL A 195 1.83 3.71 -16.52
CA VAL A 195 3.08 4.31 -16.04
C VAL A 195 3.32 5.63 -16.78
N PRO A 196 3.43 6.77 -16.07
CA PRO A 196 3.75 8.04 -16.68
C PRO A 196 5.16 7.99 -17.28
N THR A 197 5.33 8.47 -18.50
CA THR A 197 6.58 8.54 -19.25
C THR A 197 6.76 9.93 -19.84
N ALA A 198 7.96 10.24 -20.31
CA ALA A 198 8.22 11.50 -21.02
C ALA A 198 7.33 11.66 -22.27
N ASP A 199 6.94 10.54 -22.90
CA ASP A 199 6.15 10.55 -24.15
C ASP A 199 4.65 10.78 -23.92
N ASN A 200 4.14 10.47 -22.73
CA ASN A 200 2.71 10.53 -22.42
C ASN A 200 2.35 11.63 -21.41
N CYS A 201 3.33 12.41 -20.93
CA CYS A 201 3.13 13.55 -20.03
C CYS A 201 3.44 14.87 -20.76
N ALA A 202 2.56 15.86 -20.60
CA ALA A 202 2.76 17.17 -21.24
C ALA A 202 3.92 17.98 -20.63
N ASN A 203 4.20 17.77 -19.34
CA ASN A 203 5.25 18.45 -18.57
C ASN A 203 5.50 17.70 -17.25
N LEU A 204 6.41 18.22 -16.42
CA LEU A 204 6.78 17.63 -15.14
C LEU A 204 5.61 17.63 -14.14
N ASP A 205 4.76 18.64 -14.12
CA ASP A 205 3.64 18.71 -13.18
C ASP A 205 2.60 17.63 -13.49
N ASP A 206 2.29 17.43 -14.77
CA ASP A 206 1.45 16.34 -15.26
C ASP A 206 2.05 14.96 -14.93
N TYR A 207 3.37 14.80 -15.12
CA TYR A 207 4.08 13.59 -14.71
C TYR A 207 3.94 13.33 -13.20
N VAL A 208 4.17 14.33 -12.35
CA VAL A 208 4.07 14.17 -10.89
C VAL A 208 2.64 13.82 -10.48
N ALA A 209 1.63 14.51 -11.03
CA ALA A 209 0.22 14.23 -10.73
C ALA A 209 -0.16 12.78 -11.10
N ARG A 210 0.23 12.32 -12.28
CA ARG A 210 -0.05 10.95 -12.73
C ARG A 210 0.78 9.91 -11.97
N ARG A 211 2.02 10.23 -11.58
CA ARG A 211 2.88 9.30 -10.84
C ARG A 211 2.37 9.08 -9.42
N ARG A 212 1.76 10.09 -8.79
CA ARG A 212 1.06 9.96 -7.50
C ARG A 212 -0.09 8.96 -7.60
N LEU A 213 -0.96 9.11 -8.60
CA LEU A 213 -2.05 8.15 -8.85
C LEU A 213 -1.53 6.74 -9.14
N ASN A 214 -0.49 6.62 -9.97
CA ASN A 214 0.16 5.33 -10.25
C ASN A 214 0.83 4.70 -9.01
N ALA A 215 1.26 5.50 -8.03
CA ALA A 215 1.77 5.04 -6.75
C ALA A 215 0.66 4.75 -5.71
N GLY A 216 -0.62 4.86 -6.08
CA GLY A 216 -1.75 4.65 -5.17
C GLY A 216 -1.97 5.81 -4.19
N ILE A 217 -1.50 7.02 -4.50
CA ILE A 217 -1.62 8.23 -3.68
C ILE A 217 -2.63 9.19 -4.35
N GLU A 218 -3.76 9.46 -3.69
CA GLU A 218 -4.72 10.51 -4.07
C GLU A 218 -4.29 11.91 -3.62
#